data_AF-A0A9E5MXL5-F1
#
_entry.id   AF-A0A9E5MXL5-F1
#
_cell.length_a   1.000
_cell.length_b   1.000
_cell.length_c   1.000
_cell.angle_alpha   90.00
_cell.angle_beta   90.00
_cell.angle_gamma   90.00
#
_symmetry.space_group_name_H-M   'P 1'
#
loop_
_entity.id
_entity.type
_entity.pdbx_description
1 polymer ?
#
loop_
_entity_poly.entity_id
_entity_poly.type
_entity_poly.pdbx_seq_one_letter_code
_entity_poly.pdbx_strand_id
1 'polypeptide(L)'
;MSDYAGIIAMGLAMGLGIVVLWRLVEVRRRHQLAAARKLFHQRREWLEAKFVELASVKARPRGLNWKDCDFDDHVTFARDRRSGALAAFVAITISFEAIEGGGMEEVEAVGNLRAATAVFQHAAGQWTTAGRAIMNLEPAEAIQRFDQALDLISD
;
A
#
# COMPACT_ATOMS: atom_id res chain seq x y z
N MET A 1 -48.43 27.20 -14.00
CA MET A 1 -48.41 25.90 -13.28
C MET A 1 -47.70 24.80 -14.07
N SER A 2 -47.75 24.81 -15.41
CA SER A 2 -47.01 23.91 -16.31
C SER A 2 -45.48 24.00 -16.19
N ASP A 3 -44.94 25.20 -15.98
CA ASP A 3 -43.48 25.42 -16.10
C ASP A 3 -42.69 24.85 -14.91
N TYR A 4 -43.31 24.80 -13.72
CA TYR A 4 -42.69 24.23 -12.52
C TYR A 4 -42.65 22.70 -12.56
N ALA A 5 -43.62 22.05 -13.20
CA ALA A 5 -43.66 20.60 -13.33
C ALA A 5 -42.50 20.07 -14.18
N GLY A 6 -42.13 20.77 -15.25
CA GLY A 6 -40.98 20.43 -16.08
C GLY A 6 -39.65 20.56 -15.33
N ILE A 7 -39.50 21.63 -14.53
CA ILE A 7 -38.30 21.87 -13.72
C ILE A 7 -38.15 20.80 -12.63
N ILE A 8 -39.23 20.45 -11.94
CA ILE A 8 -39.23 19.41 -10.90
C ILE A 8 -38.89 18.04 -11.50
N ALA A 9 -39.51 17.68 -12.62
CA ALA A 9 -39.24 16.41 -13.31
C ALA A 9 -37.78 16.31 -13.76
N MET A 10 -37.21 17.40 -14.30
CA MET A 10 -35.81 17.45 -14.72
C MET A 10 -34.84 17.34 -13.54
N GLY A 11 -35.13 18.01 -12.42
CA GLY A 11 -34.35 17.90 -11.19
C GLY A 11 -34.34 16.47 -10.63
N LEU A 12 -35.50 15.80 -10.61
CA LEU A 12 -35.62 14.40 -10.18
C LEU A 12 -34.86 13.44 -11.10
N ALA A 13 -34.96 13.63 -12.42
CA ALA A 13 -34.23 12.82 -13.39
C ALA A 13 -32.71 12.99 -13.25
N MET A 14 -32.24 14.23 -13.06
CA MET A 14 -30.82 14.51 -12.83
C MET A 14 -30.33 13.91 -11.52
N GLY A 15 -31.09 14.05 -10.42
CA GLY A 15 -30.77 13.43 -9.14
C GLY A 15 -30.69 11.91 -9.23
N LEU A 16 -31.64 11.27 -9.91
CA LEU A 16 -31.63 9.83 -10.13
C LEU A 16 -30.42 9.40 -10.98
N GLY A 17 -30.10 10.14 -12.04
CA GLY A 17 -28.93 9.90 -12.87
C GLY A 17 -27.61 9.96 -12.08
N ILE A 18 -27.47 10.94 -11.19
CA ILE A 18 -26.31 11.06 -10.30
C ILE A 18 -26.21 9.85 -9.36
N VAL A 19 -27.32 9.46 -8.71
CA VAL A 19 -27.34 8.32 -7.79
C VAL A 19 -27.00 7.01 -8.49
N VAL A 20 -27.53 6.78 -9.70
CA VAL A 20 -27.23 5.59 -10.51
C VAL A 20 -25.74 5.58 -10.89
N LEU A 21 -25.21 6.70 -11.37
CA LEU A 21 -23.80 6.82 -11.72
C LEU A 21 -22.90 6.54 -10.51
N TRP A 22 -23.22 7.11 -9.34
CA TRP A 22 -22.49 6.89 -8.10
C TRP A 22 -22.51 5.41 -7.69
N ARG A 23 -23.67 4.74 -7.77
CA ARG A 23 -23.77 3.30 -7.49
C ARG A 23 -22.93 2.46 -8.44
N LEU A 24 -22.96 2.74 -9.74
CA LEU A 24 -22.17 2.00 -10.73
C LEU A 24 -20.67 2.15 -10.49
N VAL A 25 -20.23 3.37 -10.17
CA VAL A 25 -18.84 3.67 -9.81
C VAL A 25 -18.44 2.91 -8.54
N GLU A 26 -19.29 2.90 -7.52
CA GLU A 26 -19.04 2.20 -6.26
C GLU A 26 -18.94 0.68 -6.44
N VAL A 27 -19.87 0.07 -7.18
CA VAL A 27 -19.84 -1.36 -7.50
C VAL A 27 -18.57 -1.73 -8.26
N ARG A 28 -18.20 -0.93 -9.28
CA ARG A 28 -16.96 -1.14 -10.03
C ARG A 28 -15.73 -1.05 -9.15
N ARG A 29 -15.67 -0.08 -8.23
CA ARG A 29 -14.56 0.08 -7.28
C ARG A 29 -14.40 -1.14 -6.37
N ARG A 30 -15.51 -1.68 -5.87
CA ARG A 30 -15.51 -2.90 -5.03
C ARG A 30 -14.98 -4.10 -5.79
N HIS A 31 -15.44 -4.32 -7.02
CA HIS A 31 -14.94 -5.41 -7.85
C HIS A 31 -13.44 -5.24 -8.18
N GLN A 32 -13.00 -4.02 -8.49
CA GLN A 32 -11.59 -3.74 -8.76
C GLN A 32 -10.72 -4.01 -7.52
N LEU A 33 -11.19 -3.64 -6.32
CA LEU A 33 -10.49 -3.94 -5.08
C LEU A 33 -10.40 -5.44 -4.83
N ALA A 34 -11.51 -6.17 -4.93
CA ALA A 34 -11.52 -7.62 -4.72
C ALA A 34 -10.59 -8.35 -5.71
N ALA A 35 -10.62 -7.94 -6.98
CA ALA A 35 -9.72 -8.47 -8.01
C ALA A 35 -8.26 -8.14 -7.72
N ALA A 36 -7.95 -6.91 -7.31
CA ALA A 36 -6.60 -6.48 -6.96
C ALA A 36 -6.07 -7.23 -5.74
N ARG A 37 -6.86 -7.41 -4.68
CA ARG A 37 -6.50 -8.20 -3.49
C ARG A 37 -6.17 -9.64 -3.89
N LYS A 38 -7.04 -10.28 -4.67
CA LYS A 38 -6.81 -11.64 -5.19
C LYS A 38 -5.51 -11.72 -6.00
N LEU A 39 -5.26 -10.76 -6.88
CA LEU A 39 -4.05 -10.71 -7.70
C LEU A 39 -2.79 -10.50 -6.85
N PHE A 40 -2.88 -9.73 -5.77
CA PHE A 40 -1.76 -9.55 -4.83
C PHE A 40 -1.37 -10.89 -4.23
N HIS A 41 -2.33 -11.59 -3.63
CA HIS A 41 -2.07 -12.90 -3.01
C HIS A 41 -1.52 -13.92 -4.01
N GLN A 42 -2.02 -13.92 -5.25
CA GLN A 42 -1.51 -14.81 -6.31
C GLN A 42 -0.06 -14.50 -6.72
N ARG A 43 0.42 -13.27 -6.55
CA ARG A 43 1.77 -12.84 -6.93
C ARG A 43 2.66 -12.53 -5.74
N ARG A 44 2.22 -12.85 -4.52
CA ARG A 44 2.85 -12.41 -3.27
C ARG A 44 4.32 -12.78 -3.20
N GLU A 45 4.64 -14.06 -3.38
CA GLU A 45 6.02 -14.56 -3.33
C GLU A 45 6.93 -13.84 -4.34
N TRP A 46 6.45 -13.61 -5.56
CA TRP A 46 7.22 -12.89 -6.57
C TRP A 46 7.44 -11.42 -6.20
N LEU A 47 6.41 -10.77 -5.63
CA LEU A 47 6.50 -9.38 -5.17
C LEU A 47 7.47 -9.25 -3.99
N GLU A 48 7.44 -10.17 -3.04
CA GLU A 48 8.34 -10.22 -1.88
C GLU A 48 9.79 -10.46 -2.32
N ALA A 49 10.03 -11.42 -3.21
CA ALA A 49 11.35 -11.63 -3.80
C ALA A 49 11.87 -10.37 -4.52
N LYS A 50 11.02 -9.73 -5.33
CA LYS A 50 11.36 -8.47 -6.02
C LYS A 50 11.62 -7.33 -5.04
N PHE A 51 10.88 -7.29 -3.93
CA PHE A 51 11.09 -6.32 -2.87
C PHE A 51 12.46 -6.49 -2.23
N VAL A 52 12.82 -7.70 -1.81
CA VAL A 52 14.12 -7.99 -1.17
C VAL A 52 15.27 -7.60 -2.10
N GLU A 53 15.17 -7.96 -3.38
CA GLU A 53 16.13 -7.57 -4.42
C GLU A 53 16.32 -6.05 -4.47
N LEU A 54 15.23 -5.28 -4.56
CA LEU A 54 15.31 -3.82 -4.74
C LEU A 54 15.65 -3.06 -3.45
N ALA A 55 15.13 -3.52 -2.31
CA ALA A 55 15.28 -2.80 -1.05
C ALA A 55 16.66 -3.04 -0.41
N SER A 56 17.34 -4.15 -0.71
CA SER A 56 18.76 -4.37 -0.32
C SER A 56 19.69 -3.28 -0.88
N VAL A 57 19.31 -2.68 -2.01
CA VAL A 57 20.06 -1.59 -2.65
C VAL A 57 19.62 -0.21 -2.13
N LYS A 58 18.31 0.00 -1.88
CA LYS A 58 17.74 1.33 -1.63
C LYS A 58 17.51 1.68 -0.16
N ALA A 59 17.15 0.71 0.67
CA ALA A 59 16.74 0.91 2.06
C ALA A 59 17.88 0.68 3.07
N ARG A 60 19.11 0.53 2.58
CA ARG A 60 20.30 0.19 3.35
C ARG A 60 20.78 1.37 4.22
N PRO A 61 20.81 1.24 5.56
CA PRO A 61 21.45 2.23 6.43
C PRO A 61 22.96 2.29 6.17
N ARG A 62 23.59 3.46 6.36
CA ARG A 62 25.05 3.60 6.21
C ARG A 62 25.76 2.63 7.15
N GLY A 63 26.79 1.95 6.65
CA GLY A 63 27.59 1.02 7.45
C GLY A 63 26.97 -0.37 7.66
N LEU A 64 25.72 -0.61 7.21
CA LEU A 64 25.00 -1.87 7.44
C LEU A 64 24.61 -2.54 6.13
N ASN A 65 24.64 -3.87 6.06
CA ASN A 65 24.07 -4.68 4.99
C ASN A 65 22.70 -5.20 5.43
N TRP A 66 21.79 -5.32 4.47
CA TRP A 66 20.55 -6.06 4.69
C TRP A 66 20.84 -7.54 4.58
N LYS A 67 20.62 -8.28 5.67
CA LYS A 67 20.96 -9.69 5.73
C LYS A 67 19.77 -10.57 5.40
N ASP A 68 18.64 -10.31 6.04
CA ASP A 68 17.42 -11.09 5.87
C ASP A 68 16.16 -10.24 6.14
N CYS A 69 15.03 -10.68 5.58
CA CYS A 69 13.73 -10.05 5.70
C CYS A 69 12.63 -11.10 5.78
N ASP A 70 11.90 -11.11 6.88
CA ASP A 70 10.72 -11.95 7.07
C ASP A 70 9.45 -11.13 6.86
N PHE A 71 8.44 -11.71 6.23
CA PHE A 71 7.17 -11.05 5.91
C PHE A 71 6.04 -11.64 6.74
N ASP A 72 5.27 -10.78 7.39
CA ASP A 72 4.05 -11.20 8.07
C ASP A 72 2.97 -11.62 7.06
N ASP A 73 2.11 -12.56 7.44
CA ASP A 73 1.04 -13.06 6.56
C ASP A 73 -0.07 -12.06 6.30
N HIS A 74 -0.28 -11.11 7.22
CA HIS A 74 -1.32 -10.12 7.11
C HIS A 74 -0.93 -9.00 6.13
N VAL A 75 -1.89 -8.62 5.29
CA VAL A 75 -1.72 -7.57 4.29
C VAL A 75 -2.77 -6.48 4.54
N THR A 76 -2.30 -5.26 4.82
CA THR A 76 -3.18 -4.11 4.97
C THR A 76 -3.24 -3.32 3.65
N PHE A 77 -4.44 -3.15 3.10
CA PHE A 77 -4.63 -2.39 1.86
C PHE A 77 -5.02 -0.94 2.14
N ALA A 78 -4.51 -0.02 1.34
CA ALA A 78 -4.90 1.38 1.35
C ALA A 78 -5.19 1.86 -0.08
N ARG A 79 -5.92 2.96 -0.19
CA ARG A 79 -6.17 3.67 -1.45
C ARG A 79 -5.63 5.08 -1.35
N ASP A 80 -4.87 5.53 -2.34
CA ASP A 80 -4.50 6.93 -2.44
C ASP A 80 -5.75 7.79 -2.74
N ARG A 81 -5.99 8.81 -1.91
CA ARG A 81 -7.16 9.71 -2.01
C ARG A 81 -7.13 10.57 -3.26
N ARG A 82 -5.93 10.96 -3.71
CA ARG A 82 -5.71 11.84 -4.86
C ARG A 82 -5.72 11.04 -6.16
N SER A 83 -4.98 9.94 -6.21
CA SER A 83 -4.81 9.15 -7.44
C SER A 83 -5.81 8.00 -7.56
N GLY A 84 -6.45 7.58 -6.47
CA GLY A 84 -7.29 6.39 -6.41
C GLY A 84 -6.51 5.08 -6.49
N ALA A 85 -5.17 5.13 -6.58
CA ALA A 85 -4.29 3.98 -6.70
C ALA A 85 -4.36 3.10 -5.45
N LEU A 86 -4.29 1.78 -5.61
CA LEU A 86 -4.25 0.87 -4.47
C LEU A 86 -2.81 0.64 -4.05
N ALA A 87 -2.61 0.51 -2.75
CA ALA A 87 -1.34 0.12 -2.15
C ALA A 87 -1.59 -1.02 -1.16
N ALA A 88 -0.59 -1.88 -1.00
CA ALA A 88 -0.57 -2.94 -0.01
C ALA A 88 0.64 -2.72 0.90
N PHE A 89 0.40 -2.86 2.19
CA PHE A 89 1.36 -2.68 3.28
C PHE A 89 1.46 -4.00 4.02
N VAL A 90 2.69 -4.51 4.15
CA VAL A 90 2.97 -5.79 4.80
C VAL A 90 4.01 -5.53 5.88
N ALA A 91 3.74 -6.00 7.10
CA ALA A 91 4.72 -5.91 8.17
C ALA A 91 5.91 -6.81 7.83
N ILE A 92 7.12 -6.31 8.07
CA ILE A 92 8.35 -7.05 7.85
C ILE A 92 9.26 -6.95 9.06
N THR A 93 9.98 -8.04 9.31
CA THR A 93 11.06 -8.06 10.29
C THR A 93 12.38 -8.19 9.56
N ILE A 94 13.24 -7.20 9.78
CA ILE A 94 14.51 -7.04 9.09
C ILE A 94 15.66 -7.40 10.01
N SER A 95 16.66 -8.12 9.49
CA SER A 95 17.99 -8.21 10.12
C SER A 95 19.04 -7.44 9.32
N PHE A 96 19.95 -6.77 10.06
CA PHE A 96 21.10 -6.10 9.49
C PHE A 96 22.39 -6.78 9.94
N GLU A 97 23.45 -6.61 9.17
CA GLU A 97 24.81 -6.95 9.56
C GLU A 97 25.73 -5.74 9.33
N ALA A 98 26.78 -5.60 10.16
CA ALA A 98 27.77 -4.56 9.94
C ALA A 98 28.60 -4.87 8.69
N ILE A 99 28.94 -3.85 7.93
CA ILE A 99 29.95 -3.96 6.87
C ILE A 99 31.32 -3.90 7.55
N GLU A 100 32.22 -4.81 7.20
CA GLU A 100 33.61 -4.77 7.67
C GLU A 100 34.32 -3.49 7.20
N GLY A 101 35.01 -2.82 8.13
CA GLY A 101 35.57 -1.48 7.97
C GLY A 101 34.51 -0.36 8.00
N GLY A 102 33.25 -0.67 8.34
CA GLY A 102 32.10 0.24 8.27
C GLY A 102 31.86 1.09 9.51
N GLY A 103 32.60 0.83 10.60
CA GLY A 103 32.50 1.56 11.87
C GLY A 103 31.25 1.25 12.68
N MET A 104 30.60 0.11 12.40
CA MET A 104 29.35 -0.34 13.03
C MET A 104 29.47 -1.75 13.64
N GLU A 105 30.66 -2.35 13.59
CA GLU A 105 30.94 -3.72 14.01
C GLU A 105 30.80 -3.91 15.53
N GLU A 106 31.11 -2.88 16.31
CA GLU A 106 31.03 -2.90 17.78
C GLU A 106 29.66 -2.46 18.32
N VAL A 107 28.73 -2.08 17.44
CA VAL A 107 27.40 -1.61 17.85
C VAL A 107 26.48 -2.81 18.03
N GLU A 108 26.26 -3.22 19.28
CA GLU A 108 25.41 -4.38 19.65
C GLU A 108 24.03 -4.34 18.99
N ALA A 109 23.43 -3.14 18.85
CA ALA A 109 22.12 -2.93 18.24
C ALA A 109 22.05 -3.22 16.72
N VAL A 110 23.17 -3.52 16.06
CA VAL A 110 23.21 -3.83 14.62
C VAL A 110 22.66 -5.23 14.34
N GLY A 111 22.90 -6.19 15.23
CA GLY A 111 22.34 -7.54 15.12
C GLY A 111 20.85 -7.63 15.46
N ASN A 112 20.26 -6.56 15.98
CA ASN A 112 18.86 -6.57 16.41
C ASN A 112 17.91 -6.55 15.21
N LEU A 113 16.88 -7.37 15.31
CA LEU A 113 15.75 -7.35 14.39
C LEU A 113 15.04 -6.00 14.46
N ARG A 114 14.62 -5.47 13.31
CA ARG A 114 13.86 -4.22 13.20
C ARG A 114 12.53 -4.45 12.53
N ALA A 115 11.47 -3.96 13.16
CA ALA A 115 10.16 -3.87 12.55
C ALA A 115 10.17 -2.79 11.46
N ALA A 116 9.54 -3.09 10.34
CA ALA A 116 9.27 -2.14 9.28
C ALA A 116 8.01 -2.55 8.51
N THR A 117 7.59 -1.70 7.57
CA THR A 117 6.48 -2.00 6.66
C THR A 117 6.97 -1.95 5.22
N ALA A 118 6.82 -3.04 4.48
CA ALA A 118 7.02 -3.10 3.04
C ALA A 118 5.83 -2.47 2.30
N VAL A 119 6.13 -1.71 1.22
CA VAL A 119 5.10 -1.04 0.41
C VAL A 119 5.07 -1.59 -1.01
N PHE A 120 3.86 -1.97 -1.45
CA PHE A 120 3.55 -2.39 -2.81
C PHE A 120 2.49 -1.48 -3.42
N GLN A 121 2.57 -1.25 -4.72
CA GLN A 121 1.67 -0.35 -5.45
C GLN A 121 0.98 -1.08 -6.59
N HIS A 122 -0.32 -0.84 -6.74
CA HIS A 122 -1.11 -1.35 -7.84
C HIS A 122 -1.39 -0.24 -8.85
N ALA A 123 -0.74 -0.34 -10.01
CA ALA A 123 -0.89 0.59 -11.12
C ALA A 123 -1.17 -0.18 -12.40
N ALA A 124 -2.07 0.35 -13.25
CA ALA A 124 -2.41 -0.25 -14.54
C ALA A 124 -2.77 -1.76 -14.51
N GLY A 125 -3.40 -2.22 -13.42
CA GLY A 125 -3.82 -3.63 -13.28
C GLY A 125 -2.71 -4.58 -12.84
N GLN A 126 -1.57 -4.08 -12.38
CA GLN A 126 -0.45 -4.89 -11.91
C GLN A 126 0.05 -4.38 -10.56
N TRP A 127 0.45 -5.33 -9.71
CA TRP A 127 1.20 -5.04 -8.49
C TRP A 127 2.69 -4.92 -8.80
N THR A 128 3.32 -3.91 -8.22
CA THR A 128 4.76 -3.66 -8.32
C THR A 128 5.31 -3.20 -6.97
N THR A 129 6.62 -3.21 -6.83
CA THR A 129 7.31 -2.61 -5.68
C THR A 129 8.52 -1.83 -6.15
N ALA A 130 8.82 -0.74 -5.44
CA ALA A 130 10.03 0.04 -5.63
C ALA A 130 11.16 -0.36 -4.66
N GLY A 131 10.93 -1.35 -3.79
CA GLY A 131 11.81 -1.70 -2.67
C GLY A 131 11.75 -0.68 -1.53
N ARG A 132 10.55 -0.14 -1.24
CA ARG A 132 10.37 0.88 -0.20
C ARG A 132 9.96 0.22 1.12
N ALA A 133 10.83 0.30 2.12
CA ALA A 133 10.53 -0.06 3.50
C ALA A 133 10.32 1.20 4.35
N ILE A 134 9.29 1.21 5.19
CA ILE A 134 9.03 2.25 6.18
C ILE A 134 9.48 1.70 7.53
N MET A 135 10.60 2.19 8.04
CA MET A 135 11.22 1.65 9.26
C MET A 135 10.44 2.04 10.52
N ASN A 136 10.46 1.15 11.52
CA ASN A 136 9.90 1.36 12.85
C ASN A 136 8.41 1.71 12.85
N LEU A 137 7.67 1.19 11.87
CA LEU A 137 6.24 1.43 11.70
C LEU A 137 5.54 0.14 11.30
N GLU A 138 4.41 -0.11 11.95
CA GLU A 138 3.43 -1.12 11.55
C GLU A 138 2.56 -0.63 10.38
N PRO A 139 1.95 -1.54 9.58
CA PRO A 139 1.17 -1.16 8.40
C PRO A 139 0.07 -0.11 8.66
N ALA A 140 -0.69 -0.27 9.72
CA ALA A 140 -1.77 0.67 10.07
C ALA A 140 -1.22 2.06 10.45
N GLU A 141 -0.14 2.11 11.24
CA GLU A 141 0.51 3.37 11.64
C GLU A 141 1.19 4.04 10.44
N ALA A 142 1.81 3.25 9.56
CA ALA A 142 2.37 3.73 8.30
C ALA A 142 1.30 4.43 7.46
N ILE A 143 0.15 3.78 7.25
CA ILE A 143 -0.96 4.37 6.48
C ILE A 143 -1.43 5.68 7.10
N GLN A 144 -1.59 5.73 8.43
CA GLN A 144 -1.96 6.95 9.16
C GLN A 144 -0.90 8.06 9.09
N ARG A 145 0.40 7.75 9.10
CA ARG A 145 1.43 8.79 8.94
C ARG A 145 1.52 9.32 7.52
N PHE A 146 1.08 8.57 6.53
CA PHE A 146 0.99 9.00 5.13
C PHE A 146 -0.41 9.58 4.77
N ASP A 147 -1.26 9.88 5.77
CA ASP A 147 -2.66 10.36 5.71
C ASP A 147 -2.89 11.71 4.99
N GLN A 148 -1.83 12.41 4.55
CA GLN A 148 -2.03 13.49 3.58
C GLN A 148 -2.39 12.98 2.17
N ALA A 149 -2.33 11.65 1.92
CA ALA A 149 -2.61 11.07 0.61
C ALA A 149 -3.31 9.69 0.59
N LEU A 150 -3.62 8.99 1.69
CA LEU A 150 -4.14 7.60 1.66
C LEU A 150 -5.37 7.37 2.58
N ASP A 151 -6.38 6.63 2.09
CA ASP A 151 -7.52 6.06 2.83
C ASP A 151 -7.24 4.59 3.17
N LEU A 152 -7.34 4.19 4.44
CA LEU A 152 -7.28 2.78 4.87
C LEU A 152 -8.48 1.99 4.33
N ILE A 153 -8.24 0.81 3.77
CA ILE A 153 -9.31 -0.10 3.33
C ILE A 153 -9.42 -1.24 4.32
N SER A 154 -10.32 -1.10 5.29
CA SER A 154 -10.69 -2.17 6.22
C SER A 154 -11.34 -3.35 5.49
N ASP A 155 -11.23 -4.55 6.05
CA ASP A 155 -11.91 -5.77 5.59
C ASP A 155 -13.41 -5.77 5.90
#